data_AF-A0AA41S6F2-F1
#
_entry.id   AF-A0AA41S6F2-F1
#
_cell.length_a   1.000
_cell.length_b   1.000
_cell.length_c   1.000
_cell.angle_alpha   90.00
_cell.angle_beta   90.00
_cell.angle_gamma   90.00
#
_symmetry.space_group_name_H-M   'P 1'
#
loop_
_entity.id
_entity.type
_entity.pdbx_description
1 polymer ?
#
loop_
_entity_poly.entity_id
_entity_poly.type
_entity_poly.pdbx_seq_one_letter_code
_entity_poly.pdbx_strand_id
1 'polypeptide(L)'
;MTSQFGGIQNVVYNSGRIQPCDEESPSLDRWIKPPTKLMHRMSDEELFWRASFVPRVKELPFKRVPKIAFMFLTRGPLPLSPLWEKFLKGHEGLYSIFIHSLPSCRDDFRLDSVFYGRKIPSKV
;
A
#
# COMPACT_ATOMS: atom_id res chain seq x y z
N MET A 1 50.35 7.99 -49.19
CA MET A 1 49.10 8.43 -49.84
C MET A 1 47.96 7.91 -48.97
N THR A 2 47.44 8.71 -48.03
CA THR A 2 46.24 9.57 -48.19
C THR A 2 45.02 8.73 -48.60
N SER A 3 43.99 8.59 -47.78
CA SER A 3 42.96 9.62 -47.61
C SER A 3 42.11 9.37 -46.35
N GLN A 4 41.72 10.49 -45.73
CA GLN A 4 40.72 10.64 -44.66
C GLN A 4 39.30 10.32 -45.15
N PHE A 5 38.35 10.23 -44.21
CA PHE A 5 36.97 10.77 -44.15
C PHE A 5 36.20 9.91 -43.13
N GLY A 6 35.43 10.40 -42.16
CA GLY A 6 34.98 11.72 -41.77
C GLY A 6 34.15 11.53 -40.49
N GLY A 7 34.24 12.49 -39.56
CA GLY A 7 33.61 12.40 -38.24
C GLY A 7 32.08 12.42 -38.27
N ILE A 8 31.48 11.75 -37.30
CA ILE A 8 30.05 11.84 -36.99
C ILE A 8 29.91 12.56 -35.64
N GLN A 9 29.61 13.85 -35.79
CA GLN A 9 28.79 14.77 -34.99
C GLN A 9 28.54 14.43 -33.51
N ASN A 10 29.04 15.33 -32.66
CA ASN A 10 28.55 15.56 -31.31
C ASN A 10 27.09 16.04 -31.36
N VAL A 11 26.19 15.32 -30.68
CA VAL A 11 24.94 15.91 -30.19
C VAL A 11 25.08 16.09 -28.69
N VAL A 12 25.08 17.36 -28.29
CA VAL A 12 25.08 17.83 -26.92
C VAL A 12 23.82 17.34 -26.23
N TYR A 13 23.94 16.42 -25.29
CA TYR A 13 22.94 16.31 -24.23
C TYR A 13 23.38 17.25 -23.11
N ASN A 14 22.67 18.37 -23.06
CA ASN A 14 22.72 19.37 -22.02
C ASN A 14 22.72 18.65 -20.66
N SER A 15 23.78 18.83 -19.88
CA SER A 15 23.87 18.37 -18.50
C SER A 15 22.90 19.22 -17.67
N GLY A 16 21.62 18.97 -17.88
CA GLY A 16 20.57 19.34 -16.95
C GLY A 16 20.92 18.60 -15.67
N ARG A 17 21.22 19.37 -14.64
CA ARG A 17 21.43 18.96 -13.26
C ARG A 17 20.40 17.87 -12.94
N ILE A 18 20.81 16.60 -13.02
CA ILE A 18 20.03 15.51 -12.46
C ILE A 18 20.09 15.80 -10.97
N GLN A 19 19.06 16.46 -10.45
CA GLN A 19 18.77 16.34 -9.04
C GLN A 19 18.58 14.85 -8.83
N PRO A 20 19.46 14.19 -8.05
CA PRO A 20 19.11 12.90 -7.52
C PRO A 20 17.75 13.12 -6.86
N CYS A 21 16.73 12.40 -7.31
CA CYS A 21 15.58 12.21 -6.45
C CYS A 21 16.20 11.72 -5.14
N ASP A 22 15.98 12.45 -4.05
CA ASP A 22 16.24 11.94 -2.72
C ASP A 22 15.29 10.75 -2.55
N GLU A 23 15.69 9.61 -3.13
CA GLU A 23 15.21 8.31 -2.72
C GLU A 23 15.78 8.14 -1.33
N GLU A 24 15.04 8.65 -0.33
CA GLU A 24 15.01 8.00 0.96
C GLU A 24 14.83 6.52 0.66
N SER A 25 15.93 5.76 0.78
CA SER A 25 15.93 4.31 0.78
C SER A 25 14.72 3.88 1.58
N PRO A 26 13.69 3.26 0.98
CA PRO A 26 12.43 3.07 1.67
C PRO A 26 12.74 2.25 2.91
N SER A 27 12.67 2.90 4.07
CA SER A 27 13.01 2.28 5.33
C SER A 27 12.23 0.98 5.42
N LEU A 28 12.90 -0.10 5.87
CA LEU A 28 12.27 -1.42 5.93
C LEU A 28 10.98 -1.41 6.74
N ASP A 29 10.81 -0.41 7.63
CA ASP A 29 9.59 -0.05 8.32
C ASP A 29 8.35 0.01 7.42
N ARG A 30 8.45 0.55 6.20
CA ARG A 30 7.33 0.64 5.25
C ARG A 30 6.78 -0.75 4.86
N TRP A 31 7.61 -1.78 4.94
CA TRP A 31 7.25 -3.16 4.61
C TRP A 31 6.75 -3.96 5.83
N ILE A 32 7.00 -3.45 7.04
CA ILE A 32 6.64 -4.10 8.31
C ILE A 32 5.35 -3.48 8.88
N LYS A 33 5.27 -2.15 8.85
CA LYS A 33 4.16 -1.35 9.37
C LYS A 33 3.13 -1.12 8.27
N PRO A 34 1.82 -1.29 8.57
CA PRO A 34 0.80 -0.95 7.60
C PRO A 34 0.88 0.53 7.25
N PRO A 35 0.65 0.91 5.98
CA PRO A 35 0.65 2.31 5.58
C PRO A 35 -0.43 3.07 6.35
N THR A 36 -0.11 4.30 6.77
CA THR A 36 -1.05 5.19 7.47
C THR A 36 -2.25 5.53 6.61
N LYS A 37 -2.04 5.65 5.29
CA LYS A 37 -3.09 5.80 4.28
C LYS A 37 -3.36 4.46 3.60
N LEU A 38 -4.54 3.89 3.87
CA LEU A 38 -4.94 2.61 3.29
C LEU A 38 -5.53 2.74 1.87
N MET A 39 -5.89 3.96 1.46
CA MET A 39 -6.46 4.22 0.14
C MET A 39 -5.36 4.30 -0.93
N HIS A 40 -5.56 3.57 -2.03
CA HIS A 40 -4.69 3.59 -3.21
C HIS A 40 -5.41 4.21 -4.42
N ARG A 41 -4.64 4.52 -5.47
CA ARG A 41 -5.16 5.03 -6.76
C ARG A 41 -5.07 4.01 -7.90
N MET A 42 -4.71 2.78 -7.59
CA MET A 42 -4.55 1.72 -8.60
C MET A 42 -5.87 1.28 -9.22
N SER A 43 -5.83 0.91 -10.51
CA SER A 43 -6.94 0.25 -11.21
C SER A 43 -7.08 -1.22 -10.77
N ASP A 44 -8.17 -1.88 -11.17
CA ASP A 44 -8.41 -3.29 -10.86
C ASP A 44 -7.37 -4.18 -11.54
N GLU A 45 -6.94 -3.83 -12.75
CA GLU A 45 -5.89 -4.54 -13.49
C GLU A 45 -4.54 -4.43 -12.77
N GLU A 46 -4.20 -3.24 -12.27
CA GLU A 46 -2.97 -3.02 -11.50
C GLU A 46 -3.02 -3.73 -10.14
N LEU A 47 -4.18 -3.75 -9.48
CA LEU A 47 -4.40 -4.51 -8.25
C LEU A 47 -4.26 -6.01 -8.49
N PHE A 48 -4.90 -6.53 -9.54
CA PHE A 48 -4.84 -7.93 -9.90
C PHE A 48 -3.42 -8.35 -10.26
N TRP A 49 -2.74 -7.56 -11.09
CA TRP A 49 -1.32 -7.74 -11.40
C TRP A 49 -0.47 -7.76 -10.14
N ARG A 50 -0.68 -6.82 -9.21
CA ARG A 50 0.01 -6.80 -7.90
C ARG A 50 -0.26 -8.04 -7.04
N ALA A 51 -1.52 -8.49 -6.98
CA ALA A 51 -1.91 -9.67 -6.20
C ALA A 51 -1.38 -10.98 -6.82
N SER A 52 -1.12 -11.00 -8.13
CA SER A 52 -0.58 -12.17 -8.84
C SER A 52 0.90 -12.45 -8.55
N PHE A 53 1.64 -11.50 -7.96
CA PHE A 53 3.06 -11.70 -7.64
C PHE A 53 3.26 -12.69 -6.52
N VAL A 54 4.08 -13.72 -6.78
CA VAL A 54 4.58 -14.64 -5.76
C VAL A 54 5.96 -14.16 -5.29
N PRO A 55 6.16 -13.86 -4.00
CA PRO A 55 7.47 -13.48 -3.48
C PRO A 55 8.49 -14.60 -3.73
N ARG A 56 9.56 -14.32 -4.47
CA ARG A 56 10.67 -15.27 -4.71
C ARG A 56 11.79 -15.19 -3.68
N VAL A 57 11.71 -14.22 -2.77
CA VAL A 57 12.71 -13.96 -1.74
C VAL A 57 12.58 -15.04 -0.65
N LYS A 58 13.67 -15.80 -0.43
CA LYS A 58 13.72 -16.86 0.59
C LYS A 58 13.78 -16.31 2.01
N GLU A 59 14.56 -15.25 2.22
CA GLU A 59 14.76 -14.61 3.53
C GLU A 59 14.53 -13.11 3.40
N LEU A 60 13.64 -12.59 4.24
CA LEU A 60 13.35 -11.17 4.26
C LEU A 60 14.32 -10.46 5.20
N PRO A 61 14.70 -9.21 4.92
CA PRO A 61 15.58 -8.43 5.78
C PRO A 61 14.90 -7.99 7.10
N PHE A 62 13.73 -8.56 7.42
CA PHE A 62 12.96 -8.29 8.63
C PHE A 62 12.16 -9.53 9.05
N LYS A 63 11.87 -9.60 10.35
CA LYS A 63 11.02 -10.66 10.91
C LYS A 63 9.56 -10.42 10.50
N ARG A 64 9.00 -11.33 9.70
CA ARG A 64 7.55 -11.34 9.43
C ARG A 64 6.82 -11.75 10.69
N VAL A 65 5.92 -10.88 11.15
CA VAL A 65 4.93 -11.22 12.18
C VAL A 65 3.71 -11.80 11.45
N PRO A 66 3.26 -13.02 11.76
CA PRO A 66 2.00 -13.55 11.24
C PRO A 66 0.84 -12.63 11.62
N LYS A 67 -0.02 -12.28 10.65
CA LYS A 67 -1.18 -11.40 10.86
C LYS A 67 -2.47 -12.04 10.36
N ILE A 68 -3.57 -11.79 11.06
CA ILE A 68 -4.91 -12.21 10.64
C ILE A 68 -5.61 -11.05 9.92
N ALA A 69 -6.19 -11.32 8.74
CA ALA A 69 -7.00 -10.34 8.03
C ALA A 69 -8.49 -10.57 8.32
N PHE A 70 -9.14 -9.59 8.94
CA PHE A 70 -10.58 -9.57 9.16
C PHE A 70 -11.24 -8.77 8.04
N MET A 71 -12.21 -9.37 7.35
CA MET A 71 -13.05 -8.70 6.37
C MET A 71 -14.50 -8.70 6.83
N PHE A 72 -15.03 -7.51 7.10
CA PHE A 72 -16.41 -7.32 7.53
C PHE A 72 -17.25 -6.87 6.33
N LEU A 73 -18.18 -7.72 5.90
CA LEU A 73 -19.15 -7.41 4.85
C LEU A 73 -20.48 -7.08 5.50
N THR A 74 -20.92 -5.83 5.37
CA THR A 74 -22.09 -5.30 6.10
C THR A 74 -23.00 -4.51 5.17
N ARG A 75 -24.30 -4.49 5.45
CA ARG A 75 -25.24 -3.63 4.70
C ARG A 75 -25.38 -2.24 5.32
N GLY A 76 -24.98 -2.06 6.58
CA GLY A 76 -25.09 -0.81 7.33
C GLY A 76 -23.93 -0.67 8.32
N PRO A 77 -24.12 0.04 9.45
CA PRO A 77 -23.10 0.14 10.49
C PRO A 77 -22.61 -1.23 10.94
N LEU A 78 -21.32 -1.33 11.28
CA LEU A 78 -20.68 -2.59 11.67
C LEU A 78 -21.37 -3.18 12.91
N PRO A 79 -22.10 -4.32 12.79
CA PRO A 79 -22.75 -4.92 13.94
C PRO A 79 -21.69 -5.39 14.95
N LEU A 80 -22.05 -5.29 16.24
CA LEU A 80 -21.19 -5.71 17.34
C LEU A 80 -19.83 -4.98 17.39
N SER A 81 -19.71 -3.78 16.79
CA SER A 81 -18.45 -3.02 16.84
C SER A 81 -17.86 -2.88 18.26
N PRO A 82 -18.64 -2.63 19.34
CA PRO A 82 -18.06 -2.51 20.68
C PRO A 82 -17.51 -3.83 21.23
N LEU A 83 -18.06 -4.98 20.79
CA LEU A 83 -17.55 -6.29 21.17
C LEU A 83 -16.22 -6.57 20.44
N TRP A 84 -16.19 -6.30 19.14
CA TRP A 84 -14.99 -6.48 18.34
C TRP A 84 -13.85 -5.55 18.80
N GLU A 85 -14.14 -4.31 19.21
CA GLU A 85 -13.13 -3.43 19.81
C GLU A 85 -12.50 -4.06 21.05
N LYS A 86 -13.31 -4.66 21.93
CA LYS A 86 -12.81 -5.36 23.12
C LYS A 86 -11.98 -6.59 22.76
N PHE A 87 -12.40 -7.35 21.75
CA PHE A 87 -11.68 -8.54 21.28
C PHE A 87 -10.31 -8.17 20.69
N LEU A 88 -10.24 -7.07 19.94
CA LEU A 88 -9.04 -6.66 19.21
C LEU A 88 -8.06 -5.85 20.07
N LYS A 89 -8.52 -5.25 21.17
CA LYS A 89 -7.71 -4.45 22.08
C LYS A 89 -6.48 -5.22 22.56
N GLY A 90 -5.30 -4.60 22.48
CA GLY A 90 -4.04 -5.20 22.94
C GLY A 90 -3.38 -6.15 21.93
N HIS A 91 -4.00 -6.36 20.76
CA HIS A 91 -3.46 -7.20 19.69
C HIS A 91 -3.02 -6.36 18.47
N GLU A 92 -2.71 -5.08 18.68
CA GLU A 92 -2.33 -4.15 17.63
C GLU A 92 -1.10 -4.66 16.87
N GLY A 93 -1.18 -4.70 15.55
CA GLY A 93 -0.11 -5.22 14.68
C GLY A 93 -0.17 -6.71 14.38
N LEU A 94 -1.02 -7.49 15.06
CA LEU A 94 -1.29 -8.91 14.77
C LEU A 94 -2.48 -9.11 13.83
N TYR A 95 -3.17 -8.03 13.45
CA TYR A 95 -4.31 -8.09 12.57
C TYR A 95 -4.38 -6.91 11.60
N SER A 96 -5.15 -7.10 10.53
CA SER A 96 -5.58 -6.07 9.59
C SER A 96 -7.10 -6.14 9.48
N ILE A 97 -7.77 -4.99 9.42
CA ILE A 97 -9.23 -4.91 9.31
C ILE A 97 -9.60 -4.23 7.99
N PHE A 98 -10.55 -4.83 7.29
CA PHE A 98 -11.16 -4.31 6.07
C PHE A 98 -12.67 -4.32 6.24
N ILE A 99 -13.31 -3.19 5.95
CA ILE A 99 -14.77 -3.04 6.07
C ILE A 99 -15.33 -2.73 4.70
N HIS A 100 -16.28 -3.54 4.26
CA HIS A 100 -17.08 -3.26 3.07
C HIS A 100 -18.54 -3.05 3.51
N SER A 101 -19.05 -1.85 3.27
CA SER A 101 -20.42 -1.47 3.58
C SER A 101 -21.07 -0.78 2.38
N LEU A 102 -22.40 -0.63 2.40
CA LEU A 102 -23.11 0.08 1.33
C LEU A 102 -22.51 1.48 1.12
N PRO A 103 -22.47 2.00 -0.12
CA PRO A 103 -21.94 3.33 -0.41
C PRO A 103 -22.65 4.44 0.38
N SER A 104 -23.94 4.27 0.65
CA SER A 104 -24.76 5.19 1.44
C SER A 104 -24.48 5.13 2.95
N CYS A 105 -23.84 4.08 3.45
CA CYS A 105 -23.52 3.94 4.86
C CYS A 105 -22.33 4.84 5.21
N ARG A 106 -22.51 5.78 6.13
CA ARG A 106 -21.40 6.56 6.68
C ARG A 106 -20.76 5.79 7.82
N ASP A 107 -19.43 5.80 7.85
CA ASP A 107 -18.67 5.23 8.96
C ASP A 107 -18.40 6.36 9.96
N ASP A 108 -18.96 6.24 11.16
CA ASP A 108 -18.81 7.22 12.25
C ASP A 108 -17.93 6.64 13.36
N PHE A 109 -16.77 6.10 12.98
CA PHE A 109 -15.79 5.60 13.94
C PHE A 109 -14.95 6.76 14.46
N ARG A 110 -14.76 6.79 15.77
CA ARG A 110 -13.80 7.72 16.40
C ARG A 110 -12.39 7.46 15.90
N LEU A 111 -11.54 8.48 15.90
CA LEU A 111 -10.14 8.40 15.43
C LEU A 111 -9.31 7.34 16.15
N ASP A 112 -9.64 7.05 17.40
CA ASP A 112 -9.00 6.05 18.26
C ASP A 112 -9.55 4.62 18.08
N SER A 113 -10.63 4.45 17.29
CA SER A 113 -11.20 3.14 17.00
C SER A 113 -10.33 2.33 16.04
N VAL A 114 -10.26 1.03 16.26
CA VAL A 114 -9.57 0.08 15.37
C VAL A 114 -10.18 0.04 13.96
N PHE A 115 -11.44 0.47 13.83
CA PHE A 115 -12.19 0.53 12.57
C PHE A 115 -12.00 1.83 11.80
N TYR A 116 -11.37 2.83 12.41
CA TYR A 116 -11.17 4.12 11.76
C TYR A 116 -10.36 3.98 10.46
N GLY A 117 -10.91 4.56 9.38
CA GLY A 117 -10.26 4.55 8.06
C GLY A 117 -10.14 3.17 7.41
N ARG A 118 -10.84 2.14 7.91
CA ARG A 118 -10.77 0.76 7.39
C ARG A 118 -11.78 0.43 6.29
N LYS A 119 -12.61 1.40 5.89
CA LYS A 119 -13.59 1.24 4.82
C LYS A 119 -12.94 1.10 3.45
N ILE A 120 -13.36 0.09 2.69
CA ILE A 120 -13.04 -0.08 1.27
C ILE A 120 -14.30 0.23 0.46
N PRO A 121 -14.28 1.25 -0.41
CA PRO A 121 -15.42 1.58 -1.27
C PRO A 121 -15.65 0.50 -2.33
N SER A 122 -16.92 0.30 -2.71
CA SER A 122 -17.26 -0.48 -3.90
C SER A 122 -16.87 0.29 -5.16
N LYS A 123 -16.45 -0.44 -6.20
CA LYS A 123 -16.37 0.11 -7.55
C LYS A 123 -17.79 0.26 -8.10
N VAL A 124 -18.07 1.41 -8.71
CA VAL A 124 -19.31 1.72 -9.44
C VAL A 124 -19.19 1.30 -10.90
#